data_AF-A0A2V5NIT5-F1
#
_entry.id   AF-A0A2V5NIT5-F1
#
_cell.length_a   1.000
_cell.length_b   1.000
_cell.length_c   1.000
_cell.angle_alpha   90.00
_cell.angle_beta   90.00
_cell.angle_gamma   90.00
#
_symmetry.space_group_name_H-M   'P 1'
#
loop_
_entity.id
_entity.type
_entity.pdbx_description
1 polymer ?
#
loop_
_entity_poly.entity_id
_entity_poly.type
_entity_poly.pdbx_seq_one_letter_code
_entity_poly.pdbx_strand_id
1 'polypeptide(L)'
;MLWLRALRRFDDLDAQSKLRFGAHLGRFLRFADSLYLNVLDGTLDKRLWRGYERTIADTVAYPGFQTWWATRKHWHTDEFCTLIDRHIRTAKPTIYDGYT
;
A
#
# COMPACT_ATOMS: atom_id res chain seq x y z
N MET A 1 8.89 -6.56 -15.16
CA MET A 1 7.58 -6.94 -14.57
C MET A 1 6.74 -5.68 -14.29
N LEU A 2 5.43 -5.68 -14.58
CA LEU A 2 4.54 -4.50 -14.41
C LEU A 2 4.56 -3.97 -12.97
N TRP A 3 4.45 -4.84 -11.97
CA TRP A 3 4.41 -4.47 -10.55
C TRP A 3 5.62 -3.62 -10.12
N LEU A 4 6.83 -4.09 -10.41
CA LEU A 4 8.06 -3.40 -10.02
C LEU A 4 8.21 -2.05 -10.72
N ARG A 5 7.88 -1.99 -12.02
CA ARG A 5 7.86 -0.73 -12.77
C ARG A 5 6.86 0.25 -12.16
N ALA A 6 5.66 -0.21 -11.81
CA ALA A 6 4.62 0.61 -11.22
C ALA A 6 5.00 1.15 -9.84
N LEU A 7 5.58 0.31 -8.98
CA LEU A 7 6.08 0.73 -7.67
C LEU A 7 7.20 1.77 -7.80
N ARG A 8 8.10 1.65 -8.78
CA ARG A 8 9.21 2.62 -8.93
C ARG A 8 8.81 3.89 -9.68
N ARG A 9 7.97 3.78 -10.70
CA ARG A 9 7.71 4.81 -11.73
C ARG A 9 6.24 4.76 -12.19
N PHE A 10 5.30 5.08 -11.29
CA PHE A 10 3.87 5.03 -11.59
C PHE A 10 3.48 5.98 -12.73
N ASP A 11 4.05 7.19 -12.77
CA ASP A 11 3.68 8.21 -13.76
C ASP A 11 4.08 7.83 -15.19
N ASP A 12 5.15 7.05 -15.35
CA ASP A 12 5.68 6.57 -16.63
C ASP A 12 4.88 5.40 -17.22
N LEU A 13 3.83 4.94 -16.54
CA LEU A 13 2.95 3.88 -17.01
C LEU A 13 1.89 4.43 -17.98
N ASP A 14 1.53 3.62 -18.97
CA ASP A 14 0.34 3.84 -19.78
C ASP A 14 -0.95 3.68 -18.94
N ALA A 15 -2.08 4.15 -19.49
CA ALA A 15 -3.36 4.16 -18.79
C ALA A 15 -3.83 2.75 -18.37
N GLN A 16 -3.61 1.72 -19.20
CA GLN A 16 -4.03 0.36 -18.89
C GLN A 16 -3.19 -0.23 -17.75
N SER A 17 -1.88 0.03 -17.76
CA SER A 17 -0.96 -0.35 -16.70
C SER A 17 -1.30 0.34 -15.37
N LYS A 18 -1.61 1.65 -15.39
CA LYS A 18 -2.08 2.40 -14.21
C LYS A 18 -3.37 1.81 -13.66
N LEU A 19 -4.34 1.47 -14.52
CA LEU A 19 -5.60 0.86 -14.13
C LEU A 19 -5.39 -0.50 -13.45
N ARG A 20 -4.58 -1.38 -14.06
CA ARG A 20 -4.30 -2.72 -13.51
C ARG A 20 -3.61 -2.64 -12.15
N PHE A 21 -2.59 -1.79 -12.03
CA PHE A 21 -1.90 -1.57 -10.76
C PHE A 21 -2.84 -1.01 -9.69
N GLY A 22 -3.64 0.01 -10.04
CA GLY A 22 -4.59 0.63 -9.13
C GLY A 22 -5.74 -0.28 -8.71
N ALA A 23 -6.25 -1.14 -9.60
CA ALA A 23 -7.28 -2.12 -9.25
C ALA A 23 -6.75 -3.15 -8.24
N HIS A 24 -5.50 -3.59 -8.41
CA HIS A 24 -4.85 -4.51 -7.47
C HIS A 24 -4.64 -3.86 -6.10
N LEU A 25 -3.95 -2.71 -6.06
CA LEU A 25 -3.68 -2.00 -4.81
C LEU A 25 -4.96 -1.54 -4.11
N GLY A 26 -5.92 -0.99 -4.85
CA GLY A 26 -7.17 -0.53 -4.27
C GLY A 26 -7.94 -1.65 -3.59
N ARG A 27 -7.99 -2.85 -4.20
CA ARG A 27 -8.66 -4.00 -3.56
C ARG A 27 -7.90 -4.50 -2.33
N PHE A 28 -6.57 -4.57 -2.41
CA PHE A 28 -5.73 -4.97 -1.28
C PHE A 28 -5.86 -4.02 -0.09
N LEU A 29 -5.74 -2.71 -0.33
CA LEU A 29 -5.81 -1.70 0.74
C LEU A 29 -7.21 -1.55 1.31
N ARG A 30 -8.29 -1.65 0.52
CA ARG A 30 -9.65 -1.62 1.09
C ARG A 30 -9.89 -2.78 2.05
N PHE A 31 -9.37 -3.95 1.71
CA PHE A 31 -9.44 -5.11 2.59
C PHE A 31 -8.61 -4.90 3.87
N ALA A 32 -7.38 -4.40 3.72
CA ALA A 32 -6.50 -4.11 4.85
C ALA A 32 -7.07 -3.03 5.79
N ASP A 33 -7.72 -2.00 5.26
CA ASP A 33 -8.40 -0.95 6.03
C ASP A 33 -9.51 -1.54 6.91
N SER A 34 -10.38 -2.37 6.33
CA SER A 34 -11.40 -3.09 7.11
C SER A 34 -10.80 -3.99 8.18
N LEU A 35 -9.70 -4.71 7.89
CA LEU A 35 -9.00 -5.50 8.91
C LEU A 35 -8.41 -4.63 10.02
N TYR A 36 -7.87 -3.47 9.67
CA TYR A 36 -7.27 -2.55 10.64
C TYR A 36 -8.32 -1.98 11.59
N LEU A 37 -9.52 -1.62 11.11
CA LEU A 37 -10.64 -1.23 11.98
C LEU A 37 -10.97 -2.34 12.99
N ASN A 38 -11.03 -3.60 12.55
CA ASN A 38 -11.27 -4.73 13.46
C ASN A 38 -10.15 -4.90 14.50
N VAL A 39 -8.91 -4.49 14.21
CA VAL A 39 -7.84 -4.44 15.22
C VAL A 39 -8.09 -3.35 16.26
N LEU A 40 -8.53 -2.17 15.80
CA LEU A 40 -8.82 -1.04 16.67
C LEU A 40 -10.02 -1.33 17.57
N ASP A 41 -11.04 -2.00 17.03
CA ASP A 41 -12.25 -2.42 17.74
C ASP A 41 -12.02 -3.63 18.66
N GLY A 42 -10.84 -4.25 18.60
CA GLY A 42 -10.48 -5.42 19.42
C GLY A 42 -11.11 -6.74 18.97
N THR A 43 -11.72 -6.78 17.78
CA THR A 43 -12.37 -7.97 17.20
C THR A 43 -11.39 -8.83 16.39
N LEU A 44 -10.21 -8.31 16.05
CA LEU A 44 -9.14 -9.05 15.38
C LEU A 44 -7.85 -9.10 16.23
N ASP A 45 -7.27 -10.28 16.35
CA ASP A 45 -5.98 -10.47 17.00
C ASP A 45 -4.87 -9.72 16.24
N LYS A 46 -4.12 -8.87 16.96
CA LYS A 46 -3.01 -8.06 16.42
C LYS A 46 -1.94 -8.89 15.71
N ARG A 47 -1.76 -10.16 16.08
CA ARG A 47 -0.81 -11.07 15.44
C ARG A 47 -1.17 -11.36 13.99
N LEU A 48 -2.47 -11.42 13.68
CA LEU A 48 -2.97 -11.61 12.30
C LEU A 48 -2.71 -10.34 11.47
N TRP A 49 -2.97 -9.18 12.04
CA TRP A 49 -2.71 -7.89 11.41
C TRP A 49 -1.22 -7.65 11.11
N ARG A 50 -0.32 -8.07 12.00
CA ARG A 50 1.11 -7.83 11.88
C ARG A 50 1.71 -8.32 10.55
N GLY A 51 1.19 -9.42 9.99
CA GLY A 51 1.63 -9.92 8.68
C GLY A 51 1.23 -8.97 7.53
N TYR A 52 -0.01 -8.48 7.55
CA TYR A 52 -0.51 -7.51 6.58
C TYR A 52 0.25 -6.19 6.68
N GLU A 53 0.44 -5.66 7.89
CA GLU A 53 1.14 -4.39 8.10
C GLU A 53 2.56 -4.41 7.55
N ARG A 54 3.30 -5.51 7.71
CA ARG A 54 4.66 -5.66 7.17
C ARG A 54 4.66 -5.62 5.64
N THR A 55 3.74 -6.35 5.01
CA THR A 55 3.61 -6.37 3.54
C THR A 55 3.24 -4.99 2.99
N ILE A 56 2.39 -4.25 3.71
CA ILE A 56 2.06 -2.87 3.41
C ILE A 56 3.30 -1.99 3.55
N ALA A 57 4.02 -2.05 4.68
CA ALA A 57 5.21 -1.25 4.93
C ALA A 57 6.27 -1.42 3.83
N ASP A 58 6.49 -2.65 3.37
CA ASP A 58 7.40 -2.94 2.25
C ASP A 58 6.95 -2.29 0.95
N THR A 59 5.64 -2.25 0.68
CA THR A 59 5.06 -1.74 -0.57
C THR A 59 4.98 -0.21 -0.58
N VAL A 60 4.58 0.42 0.53
CA VAL A 60 4.33 1.88 0.60
C VAL A 60 5.62 2.71 0.53
N ALA A 61 6.77 2.08 0.81
CA ALA A 61 8.06 2.71 0.74
C ALA A 61 8.45 3.15 -0.68
N TYR A 62 7.80 2.60 -1.70
CA TYR A 62 8.12 2.86 -3.09
C TYR A 62 7.49 4.16 -3.64
N PRO A 63 8.23 5.01 -4.37
CA PRO A 63 7.72 6.31 -4.85
C PRO A 63 6.46 6.22 -5.71
N GLY A 64 6.36 5.23 -6.59
CA GLY A 64 5.18 5.03 -7.43
C GLY A 64 3.93 4.63 -6.65
N PHE A 65 4.08 3.90 -5.54
CA PHE A 65 2.96 3.72 -4.60
C PHE A 65 2.53 5.07 -4.03
N GLN A 66 3.47 5.89 -3.58
CA GLN A 66 3.19 7.18 -2.94
C GLN A 66 2.47 8.14 -3.89
N THR A 67 2.88 8.21 -5.16
CA THR A 67 2.15 8.96 -6.20
C THR A 67 0.72 8.44 -6.37
N TRP A 68 0.56 7.11 -6.48
CA TRP A 68 -0.77 6.51 -6.63
C TRP A 68 -1.66 6.79 -5.40
N TRP A 69 -1.09 6.66 -4.20
CA TRP A 69 -1.75 6.87 -2.92
C TRP A 69 -2.26 8.30 -2.76
N ALA A 70 -1.46 9.29 -3.14
CA ALA A 70 -1.82 10.71 -3.03
C ALA A 70 -3.16 11.05 -3.70
N THR A 71 -3.52 10.36 -4.78
CA THR A 71 -4.78 10.64 -5.49
C THR A 71 -5.98 9.84 -4.97
N ARG A 72 -5.77 8.79 -4.15
CA ARG A 72 -6.78 7.76 -3.83
C ARG A 72 -6.93 7.47 -2.34
N LYS A 73 -6.09 8.05 -1.49
CA LYS A 73 -6.19 7.88 -0.03
C LYS A 73 -7.56 8.22 0.56
N HIS A 74 -8.31 9.12 -0.09
CA HIS A 74 -9.68 9.47 0.28
C HIS A 74 -10.69 8.31 0.19
N TRP A 75 -10.31 7.14 -0.34
CA TRP A 75 -11.12 5.92 -0.32
C TRP A 75 -11.07 5.17 1.02
N HIS A 76 -10.22 5.61 1.94
CA HIS A 76 -9.87 4.91 3.17
C HIS A 76 -10.21 5.73 4.40
N THR A 77 -10.30 5.04 5.55
CA THR A 77 -10.48 5.70 6.84
C THR A 77 -9.29 6.58 7.23
N ASP A 78 -9.53 7.57 8.08
CA ASP A 78 -8.49 8.50 8.55
C ASP A 78 -7.42 7.78 9.38
N GLU A 79 -7.82 6.78 10.17
CA GLU A 79 -6.96 5.94 10.98
C GLU A 79 -6.02 5.12 10.08
N PHE A 80 -6.56 4.52 9.03
CA PHE A 80 -5.76 3.78 8.07
C PHE A 80 -4.86 4.70 7.25
N CYS A 81 -5.34 5.87 6.84
CA CYS A 81 -4.49 6.86 6.17
C CYS A 81 -3.30 7.29 7.04
N THR A 82 -3.55 7.54 8.33
CA THR A 82 -2.51 7.90 9.30
C THR A 82 -1.47 6.79 9.45
N LEU A 83 -1.91 5.53 9.47
CA LEU A 83 -1.05 4.35 9.48
C LEU A 83 -0.17 4.28 8.22
N ILE A 84 -0.76 4.40 7.03
CA ILE A 84 -0.02 4.35 5.76
C ILE A 84 0.99 5.50 5.66
N ASP A 85 0.57 6.73 5.98
CA ASP A 85 1.44 7.91 5.94
C ASP A 85 2.60 7.79 6.94
N ARG A 86 2.39 7.12 8.08
CA ARG A 86 3.48 6.79 9.01
C ARG A 86 4.49 5.85 8.38
N HIS A 87 4.05 4.79 7.70
CA HIS A 87 4.95 3.84 7.03
C HIS A 87 5.68 4.47 5.85
N ILE A 88 5.02 5.33 5.06
CA ILE A 88 5.66 6.10 3.98
C ILE A 88 6.87 6.91 4.51
N ARG A 89 6.76 7.49 5.70
CA ARG A 89 7.84 8.28 6.30
C ARG A 89 8.99 7.44 6.86
N THR A 90 8.77 6.17 7.21
CA THR A 90 9.74 5.37 7.98
C THR A 90 10.33 4.19 7.21
N ALA A 91 9.61 3.66 6.22
CA ALA A 91 10.03 2.49 5.46
C ALA A 91 11.00 2.84 4.33
N LYS A 92 11.80 1.86 3.89
CA LYS A 92 12.76 1.99 2.79
C LYS A 92 12.44 0.99 1.68
N PRO A 93 12.46 1.40 0.39
CA PRO A 93 12.01 0.58 -0.74
C PRO A 93 13.04 -0.48 -1.17
N THR A 94 13.39 -1.40 -0.27
CA THR A 94 14.53 -2.32 -0.46
C THR A 94 14.14 -3.77 -0.78
N ILE A 95 12.89 -4.17 -0.53
CA ILE A 95 12.45 -5.58 -0.63
C ILE A 95 12.60 -6.18 -2.04
N TYR A 96 12.59 -5.33 -3.08
CA TYR A 96 12.72 -5.75 -4.49
C TYR A 96 14.06 -5.33 -5.13
N ASP A 97 15.07 -4.95 -4.35
CA ASP A 97 16.36 -4.52 -4.92
C ASP A 97 17.10 -5.65 -5.65
N GLY A 98 16.93 -6.90 -5.19
CA GLY A 98 17.48 -8.08 -5.87
C GLY A 98 16.68 -8.55 -7.09
N TYR A 99 15.56 -7.92 -7.40
CA TYR A 99 14.70 -8.28 -8.55
C TYR A 99 15.02 -7.33 -9.71
N THR A 100 16.19 -7.53 -10.32
CA THR A 100 16.61 -6.88 -11.57
C THR A 100 16.36 -7.76 -12.77
#